data_AF-A0A3M9YUI9-F1
#
_entry.id   AF-A0A3M9YUI9-F1
#
_cell.length_a   1.000
_cell.length_b   1.000
_cell.length_c   1.000
_cell.angle_alpha   90.00
_cell.angle_beta   90.00
_cell.angle_gamma   90.00
#
_symmetry.space_group_name_H-M   'P 1'
#
loop_
_entity.id
_entity.type
_entity.pdbx_description
1 polymer ?
#
loop_
_entity_poly.entity_id
_entity_poly.type
_entity_poly.pdbx_seq_one_letter_code
_entity_poly.pdbx_strand_id
1 'polypeptide(L)'
;MAAALSFAAISVAAQAGSITSNLQIEPGQTFELGGGQEGGFAVTGTNSGPVAVVVLGKAEGAAPVERGIIAPGAAVDAQFAPGEMALLRNTSGQKTARLKLRITGDTSSLGMSYSGNR
;
A
#
# COMPACT_ATOMS: atom_id res chain seq x y z
N MET A 1 46.56 -10.92 -21.17
CA MET A 1 45.93 -11.27 -19.88
C MET A 1 44.64 -10.48 -19.77
N ALA A 2 43.49 -11.12 -19.93
CA ALA A 2 42.18 -10.48 -19.81
C ALA A 2 41.66 -10.71 -18.38
N ALA A 3 41.51 -9.63 -17.60
CA ALA A 3 40.93 -9.67 -16.26
C ALA A 3 39.41 -9.44 -16.38
N ALA A 4 38.63 -10.49 -16.13
CA ALA A 4 37.17 -10.39 -16.06
C ALA A 4 36.77 -9.85 -14.68
N LEU A 5 36.11 -8.68 -14.66
CA LEU A 5 35.51 -8.09 -13.47
C LEU A 5 34.13 -8.70 -13.25
N SER A 6 34.05 -9.64 -12.31
CA SER A 6 32.79 -10.24 -11.87
C SER A 6 32.05 -9.25 -10.97
N PHE A 7 30.96 -8.65 -11.46
CA PHE A 7 30.02 -7.91 -10.62
C PHE A 7 29.19 -8.90 -9.78
N ALA A 8 29.47 -8.96 -8.48
CA ALA A 8 28.62 -9.66 -7.53
C ALA A 8 27.31 -8.88 -7.36
N ALA A 9 26.20 -9.42 -7.87
CA ALA A 9 24.87 -8.90 -7.60
C ALA A 9 24.53 -9.15 -6.12
N ILE A 10 24.61 -8.10 -5.31
CA ILE A 10 24.14 -8.13 -3.92
C ILE A 10 22.62 -8.23 -3.98
N SER A 11 22.10 -9.43 -3.75
CA SER A 11 20.66 -9.64 -3.62
C SER A 11 20.23 -9.03 -2.29
N VAL A 12 19.65 -7.83 -2.33
CA VAL A 12 18.97 -7.25 -1.17
C VAL A 12 17.80 -8.18 -0.86
N ALA A 13 17.97 -9.02 0.15
CA ALA A 13 16.89 -9.85 0.67
C ALA A 13 15.86 -8.90 1.28
N ALA A 14 14.83 -8.55 0.52
CA ALA A 14 13.65 -7.83 1.00
C ALA A 14 13.20 -8.52 2.30
N GLN A 15 13.32 -7.81 3.41
CA GLN A 15 13.00 -8.36 4.71
C GLN A 15 11.48 -8.54 4.71
N ALA A 16 11.03 -9.80 4.59
CA ALA A 16 9.62 -10.15 4.56
C ALA A 16 8.99 -9.84 5.93
N GLY A 17 8.59 -8.59 6.14
CA GLY A 17 7.87 -8.16 7.32
C GLY A 17 6.38 -8.40 7.14
N SER A 18 5.69 -8.68 8.23
CA SER A 18 4.24 -8.73 8.27
C SER A 18 3.72 -7.67 9.23
N ILE A 19 3.06 -6.64 8.72
CA ILE A 19 2.43 -5.60 9.53
C ILE A 19 0.94 -5.89 9.57
N THR A 20 0.37 -6.04 10.75
CA THR A 20 -1.10 -6.05 10.90
C THR A 20 -1.52 -4.68 11.42
N SER A 21 -2.45 -4.02 10.72
CA SER A 21 -2.91 -2.68 11.02
C SER A 21 -4.43 -2.63 11.11
N ASN A 22 -4.93 -2.01 12.18
CA ASN A 22 -6.32 -1.60 12.32
C ASN A 22 -6.45 -0.17 11.79
N LEU A 23 -6.46 -0.04 10.46
CA LEU A 23 -6.48 1.23 9.77
C LEU A 23 -7.82 1.95 9.97
N GLN A 24 -7.75 3.23 10.34
CA GLN A 24 -8.89 4.13 10.39
C GLN A 24 -8.61 5.32 9.48
N ILE A 25 -9.53 5.63 8.59
CA ILE A 25 -9.38 6.71 7.62
C ILE A 25 -10.54 7.68 7.85
N GLU A 26 -10.23 8.90 8.27
CA GLU A 26 -11.27 9.89 8.56
C GLU A 26 -12.06 10.27 7.30
N PRO A 27 -13.25 10.87 7.47
CA PRO A 27 -14.05 11.28 6.33
C PRO A 27 -13.27 12.24 5.41
N GLY A 28 -13.35 11.99 4.11
CA GLY A 28 -12.64 12.81 3.12
C GLY A 28 -11.12 12.67 3.14
N GLN A 29 -10.57 11.62 3.78
CA GLN A 29 -9.13 11.34 3.77
C GLN A 29 -8.75 10.12 2.95
N THR A 30 -7.49 10.13 2.52
CA THR A 30 -6.80 9.02 1.88
C THR A 30 -5.61 8.63 2.75
N PHE A 31 -5.51 7.34 3.06
CA PHE A 31 -4.32 6.76 3.68
C PHE A 31 -3.34 6.35 2.58
N GLU A 32 -2.10 6.78 2.72
CA GLU A 32 -1.02 6.51 1.78
C GLU A 32 -0.01 5.58 2.43
N LEU A 33 0.27 4.46 1.78
CA LEU A 33 1.18 3.44 2.25
C LEU A 33 2.22 3.12 1.18
N GLY A 34 3.50 3.14 1.54
CA GLY A 34 4.62 2.80 0.67
C GLY A 34 5.25 4.00 -0.03
N GLY A 35 5.91 3.74 -1.15
CA GLY A 35 6.68 4.72 -1.94
C GLY A 35 8.18 4.80 -1.61
N GLY A 36 8.66 4.08 -0.60
CA GLY A 36 10.07 4.12 -0.16
C GLY A 36 10.78 2.76 -0.20
N GLN A 37 10.05 1.69 -0.49
CA GLN A 37 10.54 0.31 -0.47
C GLN A 37 11.18 -0.10 -1.82
N GLU A 38 12.26 -0.88 -1.76
CA GLU A 38 12.97 -1.39 -2.94
C GLU A 38 12.29 -2.64 -3.54
N GLY A 39 11.53 -3.37 -2.72
CA GLY A 39 10.72 -4.53 -3.12
C GLY A 39 9.22 -4.24 -3.21
N GLY A 40 8.46 -5.16 -3.81
CA GLY A 40 6.99 -5.08 -3.80
C GLY A 40 6.40 -5.44 -2.44
N PHE A 41 5.16 -5.01 -2.20
CA PHE A 41 4.38 -5.40 -1.03
C PHE A 41 2.95 -5.78 -1.41
N ALA A 42 2.33 -6.61 -0.60
CA ALA A 42 0.93 -7.00 -0.73
C ALA A 42 0.13 -6.47 0.45
N VAL A 43 -1.07 -5.96 0.17
CA VAL A 43 -2.05 -5.53 1.16
C VAL A 43 -3.24 -6.46 1.07
N THR A 44 -3.39 -7.28 2.10
CA THR A 44 -4.54 -8.16 2.27
C THR A 44 -5.37 -7.69 3.44
N GLY A 45 -6.67 -7.95 3.48
CA GLY A 45 -7.47 -7.52 4.62
C GLY A 45 -8.96 -7.55 4.40
N THR A 46 -9.69 -6.86 5.28
CA THR A 46 -11.14 -6.74 5.20
C THR A 46 -11.59 -5.37 5.66
N ASN A 47 -12.54 -4.79 4.95
CA ASN A 47 -13.23 -3.59 5.39
C ASN A 47 -14.22 -3.94 6.51
N SER A 48 -13.82 -3.64 7.74
CA SER A 48 -14.64 -3.83 8.94
C SER A 48 -15.54 -2.64 9.26
N GLY A 49 -15.46 -1.57 8.47
CA GLY A 49 -16.22 -0.34 8.65
C GLY A 49 -17.46 -0.26 7.77
N PRO A 50 -18.32 0.75 8.00
CA PRO A 50 -19.57 0.93 7.26
C PRO A 50 -19.40 1.68 5.93
N VAL A 51 -18.18 2.00 5.52
CA VAL A 51 -17.89 2.89 4.38
C VAL A 51 -17.02 2.19 3.35
N ALA A 52 -17.36 2.31 2.08
CA ALA A 52 -16.54 1.80 0.99
C ALA A 52 -15.21 2.55 0.87
N VAL A 53 -14.14 1.81 0.56
CA VAL A 53 -12.80 2.38 0.40
C VAL A 53 -12.32 2.09 -1.00
N VAL A 54 -11.91 3.13 -1.72
CA VAL A 54 -11.30 2.97 -3.06
C VAL A 54 -9.82 2.70 -2.86
N VAL A 55 -9.31 1.67 -3.52
CA VAL A 55 -7.88 1.35 -3.56
C VAL A 55 -7.31 1.88 -4.84
N LEU A 56 -6.30 2.74 -4.75
CA LEU A 56 -5.53 3.20 -5.90
C LEU A 56 -4.07 2.79 -5.73
N GLY A 57 -3.41 2.51 -6.85
CA GLY A 57 -1.96 2.35 -6.94
C GLY A 57 -1.35 3.59 -7.58
N LYS A 58 -0.27 4.10 -7.02
CA LYS A 58 0.46 5.24 -7.59
C LYS A 58 1.93 4.91 -7.68
N ALA A 59 2.42 4.72 -8.90
CA ALA A 59 3.85 4.60 -9.16
C ALA A 59 4.53 5.97 -9.00
N GLU A 60 5.84 5.96 -8.74
CA GLU A 60 6.64 7.18 -8.64
C GLU A 60 6.50 8.04 -9.91
N GLY A 61 6.16 9.32 -9.75
CA GLY A 61 5.94 10.25 -10.87
C GLY A 61 4.68 10.01 -11.70
N ALA A 62 3.86 9.01 -11.39
CA ALA A 62 2.64 8.69 -12.14
C ALA A 62 1.36 9.19 -11.44
N ALA A 63 0.29 9.30 -12.24
CA ALA A 63 -1.05 9.55 -11.70
C ALA A 63 -1.56 8.30 -10.96
N PRO A 64 -2.36 8.45 -9.88
CA PRO A 64 -3.01 7.32 -9.22
C PRO A 64 -3.96 6.58 -10.17
N VAL A 65 -3.90 5.25 -10.15
CA VAL A 65 -4.76 4.37 -10.93
C VAL A 65 -5.66 3.60 -9.97
N GLU A 66 -6.98 3.65 -10.18
CA GLU A 66 -7.92 2.86 -9.40
C GLU A 66 -7.71 1.36 -9.64
N ARG A 67 -7.52 0.60 -8.56
CA ARG A 67 -7.34 -0.85 -8.56
C ARG A 67 -8.65 -1.57 -8.19
N GLY A 68 -9.52 -0.91 -7.45
CA GLY A 68 -10.83 -1.44 -7.08
C GLY A 68 -11.46 -0.73 -5.88
N ILE A 69 -12.62 -1.23 -5.46
CA ILE A 69 -13.41 -0.69 -4.34
C ILE A 69 -13.66 -1.81 -3.33
N ILE A 70 -13.34 -1.55 -2.07
CA ILE A 70 -13.58 -2.44 -0.95
C ILE A 70 -14.89 -2.02 -0.29
N ALA A 71 -15.99 -2.69 -0.64
CA ALA A 71 -17.27 -2.50 0.02
C ALA A 71 -17.21 -2.85 1.52
N PRO A 72 -18.13 -2.34 2.36
CA PRO A 72 -18.27 -2.78 3.74
C PRO A 72 -18.38 -4.31 3.85
N GLY A 73 -17.55 -4.94 4.68
CA GLY A 73 -17.46 -6.39 4.83
C GLY A 73 -16.66 -7.12 3.75
N ALA A 74 -16.25 -6.45 2.67
CA ALA A 74 -15.49 -7.07 1.60
C ALA A 74 -14.00 -7.20 1.95
N ALA A 75 -13.37 -8.24 1.37
CA ALA A 75 -11.95 -8.44 1.47
C ALA A 75 -11.19 -7.57 0.46
N VAL A 76 -9.93 -7.27 0.77
CA VAL A 76 -8.97 -6.69 -0.16
C VAL A 76 -7.81 -7.66 -0.32
N ASP A 77 -7.35 -7.80 -1.55
CA ASP A 77 -6.10 -8.44 -1.91
C ASP A 77 -5.50 -7.63 -3.06
N ALA A 78 -4.50 -6.81 -2.75
CA ALA A 78 -3.87 -5.91 -3.69
C ALA A 78 -2.35 -6.02 -3.59
N GLN A 79 -1.69 -6.11 -4.75
CA GLN A 79 -0.24 -6.16 -4.85
C GLN A 79 0.28 -4.87 -5.47
N PHE A 80 1.38 -4.36 -4.90
CA PHE A 80 2.01 -3.12 -5.30
C PHE A 80 3.48 -3.39 -5.66
N ALA A 81 3.91 -2.79 -6.76
CA ALA A 81 5.26 -2.93 -7.28
C ALA A 81 6.30 -2.22 -6.37
N PRO A 82 7.61 -2.49 -6.56
CA PRO A 82 8.68 -1.69 -5.99
C PRO A 82 8.46 -0.18 -6.16
N GLY A 83 8.63 0.59 -5.08
CA GLY A 83 8.41 2.04 -5.08
C GLY A 83 6.96 2.50 -5.31
N GLU A 84 5.99 1.61 -5.49
CA GLU A 84 4.59 1.98 -5.65
C GLU A 84 3.95 2.36 -4.31
N MET A 85 2.98 3.27 -4.34
CA MET A 85 2.17 3.65 -3.19
C MET A 85 0.76 3.07 -3.30
N ALA A 86 0.27 2.51 -2.20
CA ALA A 86 -1.13 2.16 -2.02
C ALA A 86 -1.89 3.35 -1.41
N LEU A 87 -2.90 3.83 -2.11
CA LEU A 87 -3.78 4.90 -1.65
C LEU A 87 -5.14 4.27 -1.31
N LEU A 88 -5.48 4.25 -0.02
CA LEU A 88 -6.77 3.81 0.46
C LEU A 88 -7.63 5.05 0.74
N ARG A 89 -8.57 5.34 -0.16
CA ARG A 89 -9.40 6.55 -0.12
C ARG A 89 -10.75 6.25 0.51
N ASN A 90 -11.06 6.95 1.60
CA ASN A 90 -12.40 6.97 2.17
C ASN A 90 -13.32 7.85 1.30
N THR A 91 -14.35 7.26 0.69
CA THR A 91 -15.28 8.00 -0.19
C THR A 91 -16.35 8.79 0.58
N SER A 92 -16.51 8.55 1.88
CA SER A 92 -17.48 9.26 2.71
C SER A 92 -16.92 10.56 3.24
N GLY A 93 -17.69 11.64 3.13
CA GLY A 93 -17.43 12.90 3.82
C GLY A 93 -17.99 12.99 5.24
N GLN A 94 -18.64 11.93 5.74
CA GLN A 94 -19.32 11.95 7.05
C GLN A 94 -18.95 10.81 7.99
N LYS A 95 -18.36 9.72 7.49
CA LYS A 95 -18.10 8.50 8.27
C LYS A 95 -16.67 8.03 8.09
N THR A 96 -16.03 7.64 9.18
CA THR A 96 -14.68 7.05 9.21
C THR A 96 -14.72 5.64 8.62
N ALA A 97 -13.82 5.33 7.69
CA ALA A 97 -13.62 3.98 7.17
C ALA A 97 -12.69 3.19 8.10
N ARG A 98 -12.94 1.89 8.26
CA ARG A 98 -12.17 1.01 9.15
C ARG A 98 -11.76 -0.26 8.45
N LEU A 99 -10.46 -0.48 8.28
CA LEU A 99 -9.93 -1.67 7.63
C LEU A 99 -9.03 -2.44 8.58
N LYS A 100 -9.16 -3.76 8.55
CA LYS A 100 -8.16 -4.65 9.12
C LYS A 100 -7.27 -5.10 7.99
N LEU A 101 -6.06 -4.57 7.96
CA LEU A 101 -5.09 -4.84 6.91
C LEU A 101 -3.94 -5.67 7.45
N ARG A 102 -3.43 -6.54 6.60
CA ARG A 102 -2.18 -7.26 6.75
C ARG A 102 -1.33 -6.93 5.53
N ILE A 103 -0.20 -6.28 5.80
CA ILE A 103 0.79 -5.93 4.81
C ILE A 103 1.93 -6.94 4.90
N THR A 104 2.31 -7.51 3.76
CA THR A 104 3.41 -8.48 3.64
C THR A 104 4.33 -8.09 2.48
N GLY A 105 5.55 -8.62 2.46
CA GLY A 105 6.54 -8.32 1.43
C GLY A 105 7.63 -7.39 1.97
N ASP A 106 8.12 -6.46 1.16
CA ASP A 106 9.12 -5.50 1.61
C ASP A 106 8.47 -4.40 2.46
N THR A 107 8.67 -4.48 3.76
CA THR A 107 8.14 -3.49 4.71
C THR A 107 9.20 -2.56 5.30
N SER A 108 10.46 -2.68 4.88
CA SER A 108 11.59 -2.02 5.56
C SER A 108 11.59 -0.50 5.41
N SER A 109 10.97 0.02 4.36
CA SER A 109 10.91 1.45 4.05
C SER A 109 9.50 1.90 3.65
N LEU A 110 8.47 1.25 4.19
CA LEU A 110 7.08 1.68 3.95
C LEU A 110 6.79 2.97 4.70
N GLY A 111 6.56 4.05 3.96
CA GLY A 111 5.97 5.27 4.50
C GLY A 111 4.49 5.07 4.83
N MET A 112 4.01 5.75 5.87
CA MET A 112 2.59 5.82 6.22
C MET A 112 2.21 7.28 6.40
N SER A 113 1.25 7.77 5.62
CA SER A 113 0.80 9.15 5.68
C SER A 113 -0.70 9.25 5.43
N TYR A 114 -1.26 10.42 5.74
CA TYR A 114 -2.65 10.76 5.43
C TYR A 114 -2.68 12.04 4.60
N SER A 115 -3.50 12.03 3.56
CA SER A 115 -3.80 13.19 2.74
C SER A 115 -5.31 13.41 2.66
N GLY A 116 -5.73 14.64 2.40
CA GLY A 116 -7.13 14.92 2.06
C GLY A 116 -7.44 14.38 0.67
N ASN A 117 -8.70 13.99 0.43
CA ASN A 117 -9.16 13.63 -0.91
C ASN A 117 -9.03 14.86 -1.80
N ARG A 118 -8.13 14.79 -2.79
CA ARG A 118 -7.94 15.82 -3.81
C ARG A 118 -8.26 15.26 -5.19
#